data_AF-A0A6P6GHU5-F1
#
_entry.id   AF-A0A6P6GHU5-F1
#
_cell.length_a   1.000
_cell.length_b   1.000
_cell.length_c   1.000
_cell.angle_alpha   90.00
_cell.angle_beta   90.00
_cell.angle_gamma   90.00
#
_symmetry.space_group_name_H-M   'P 1'
#
loop_
_entity.id
_entity.type
_entity.pdbx_description
1 polymer ?
#
loop_
_entity_poly.entity_id
_entity_poly.type
_entity_poly.pdbx_seq_one_letter_code
_entity_poly.pdbx_strand_id
1 'polypeptide(L)'
;MEEQSNAQSSASQQDDSFEIVHPNKKQKKEDPFEIPSYLDVLPEFADFDFPGFEPESRSDWTDDRLLNLKGIVLRRYDSPTQLAPIVKEGLASLQGTVTRRTIGAIMVSAWNLYYIPEGKYVFPEIPTNTPPDDEEFTGLDQSPITTNPNNPDGAAEILWPLDDSATCCVGAYVCACLLRLATKPPSNFLKSWGNIKNRYWDFNKRRFVIRGLNPVEGNLEAVRMVFSYWSPFKETLSRFVYHFNELRGNVKGLARFAFEQHLSLTGLHGYRLLRRVADKLEANQDDLIVALYCTDDHYGLEMIYTIFQNFEGSNDEKQRRQTWRYARLFDHQMFAHLQTKKCRVLTSILAMILKEIGDDQGGDGDVSQIEQIRGTLEYNQDRFQKIASEVIQKFAKRTG
;
A
#
# COMPACT_ATOMS: atom_id res chain seq x y z
N MET A 1 38.65 -46.07 -3.55
CA MET A 1 38.05 -47.40 -3.79
C MET A 1 36.75 -47.38 -3.02
N GLU A 2 35.55 -47.32 -3.57
CA GLU A 2 34.94 -47.63 -4.88
C GLU A 2 33.78 -46.60 -5.04
N GLU A 3 33.61 -45.83 -6.11
CA GLU A 3 33.04 -46.18 -7.43
C GLU A 3 31.84 -47.15 -7.42
N GLN A 4 30.64 -46.63 -7.72
CA GLN A 4 29.60 -47.20 -8.60
C GLN A 4 28.39 -46.21 -8.60
N SER A 5 28.00 -45.51 -9.68
CA SER A 5 27.65 -45.90 -11.06
C SER A 5 26.25 -46.53 -11.22
N ASN A 6 25.29 -45.68 -11.62
CA ASN A 6 24.26 -45.83 -12.66
C ASN A 6 23.66 -47.20 -13.03
N ALA A 7 22.32 -47.24 -13.12
CA ALA A 7 21.53 -47.56 -14.34
C ALA A 7 20.02 -47.43 -14.01
N GLN A 8 19.27 -46.50 -14.59
CA GLN A 8 18.52 -46.59 -15.86
C GLN A 8 17.52 -47.76 -15.97
N SER A 9 16.23 -47.41 -16.02
CA SER A 9 15.18 -48.23 -16.63
C SER A 9 14.23 -47.32 -17.42
N SER A 10 14.16 -47.61 -18.71
CA SER A 10 13.34 -46.99 -19.75
C SER A 10 12.02 -47.75 -19.95
N ALA A 11 10.90 -47.03 -20.12
CA ALA A 11 9.66 -47.49 -20.72
C ALA A 11 8.92 -46.23 -21.24
N SER A 12 9.06 -45.90 -22.51
CA SER A 12 8.21 -46.32 -23.64
C SER A 12 6.92 -45.50 -23.74
N GLN A 13 6.94 -44.67 -24.78
CA GLN A 13 5.88 -43.81 -25.31
C GLN A 13 4.66 -44.63 -25.76
N GLN A 14 3.46 -44.11 -25.51
CA GLN A 14 2.34 -44.19 -26.45
C GLN A 14 1.21 -43.22 -26.07
N ASP A 15 0.49 -42.83 -27.12
CA ASP A 15 -0.87 -42.29 -27.18
C ASP A 15 -1.12 -40.79 -27.43
N ASP A 16 -1.51 -40.59 -28.70
CA ASP A 16 -2.72 -39.90 -29.16
C ASP A 16 -2.67 -38.39 -29.33
N SER A 17 -2.02 -38.03 -30.43
CA SER A 17 -2.29 -36.84 -31.23
C SER A 17 -3.73 -36.86 -31.77
N PHE A 18 -4.60 -36.00 -31.22
CA PHE A 18 -5.85 -35.61 -31.86
C PHE A 18 -5.62 -34.36 -32.71
N GLU A 19 -5.71 -34.54 -34.04
CA GLU A 19 -5.86 -33.47 -35.03
C GLU A 19 -7.18 -32.73 -34.79
N ILE A 20 -7.12 -31.42 -34.54
CA ILE A 20 -8.28 -30.54 -34.67
C ILE A 20 -8.19 -29.84 -36.02
N VAL A 21 -9.03 -30.31 -36.93
CA VAL A 21 -9.30 -29.72 -38.24
C VAL A 21 -9.95 -28.35 -38.07
N HIS A 22 -9.32 -27.31 -38.62
CA HIS A 22 -9.91 -25.99 -38.78
C HIS A 22 -10.81 -25.92 -40.03
N PRO A 23 -12.08 -25.50 -39.91
CA PRO A 23 -12.83 -24.95 -41.02
C PRO A 23 -12.70 -23.42 -41.07
N ASN A 24 -12.38 -22.96 -42.27
CA ASN A 24 -12.13 -21.58 -42.65
C ASN A 24 -13.36 -20.66 -42.53
N LYS A 25 -13.09 -19.44 -42.05
CA LYS A 25 -13.60 -18.12 -42.45
C LYS A 25 -14.92 -18.04 -43.22
N LYS A 26 -15.90 -17.36 -42.62
CA LYS A 26 -16.74 -16.39 -43.36
C LYS A 26 -16.59 -15.00 -42.73
N GLN A 27 -16.04 -14.09 -43.53
CA GLN A 27 -15.97 -12.66 -43.29
C GLN A 27 -17.38 -12.07 -43.26
N LYS A 28 -17.64 -11.18 -42.31
CA LYS A 28 -18.65 -10.13 -42.45
C LYS A 28 -17.95 -8.79 -42.21
N LYS A 29 -17.84 -8.00 -43.28
CA LYS A 29 -17.50 -6.58 -43.26
C LYS A 29 -18.72 -5.83 -42.73
N GLU A 30 -18.59 -5.12 -41.62
CA GLU A 30 -19.44 -3.97 -41.28
C GLU A 30 -18.53 -2.90 -40.65
N ASP A 31 -18.76 -1.66 -41.06
CA ASP A 31 -17.89 -0.48 -40.93
C ASP A 31 -17.51 -0.10 -39.48
N PRO A 32 -16.34 0.53 -39.25
CA PRO A 32 -16.03 1.11 -37.95
C PRO A 32 -16.83 2.41 -37.80
N PHE A 33 -17.88 2.36 -36.99
CA PHE A 33 -18.40 3.58 -36.38
C PHE A 33 -17.32 4.09 -35.41
N GLU A 34 -16.54 5.06 -35.87
CA GLU A 34 -15.73 5.91 -35.00
C GLU A 34 -16.68 6.61 -34.02
N ILE A 35 -16.66 6.19 -32.76
CA ILE A 35 -17.21 6.98 -31.66
C ILE A 35 -16.09 7.95 -31.27
N PRO A 36 -16.28 9.28 -31.43
CA PRO A 36 -15.29 10.25 -30.99
C PRO A 36 -15.04 10.10 -29.49
N SER A 37 -13.75 10.16 -29.11
CA SER A 37 -13.27 10.39 -27.76
C SER A 37 -14.09 11.50 -27.08
N TYR A 38 -14.82 11.15 -26.02
CA TYR A 38 -15.56 12.09 -25.18
C TYR A 38 -15.40 11.75 -23.68
N LEU A 39 -14.19 11.35 -23.28
CA LEU A 39 -13.83 11.17 -21.86
C LEU A 39 -12.55 11.92 -21.47
N ASP A 40 -12.13 12.90 -22.27
CA ASP A 40 -11.29 13.98 -21.75
C ASP A 40 -12.18 15.09 -21.18
N VAL A 41 -11.82 15.48 -19.95
CA VAL A 41 -12.28 16.65 -19.18
C VAL A 41 -13.61 16.48 -18.42
N LEU A 42 -13.50 16.17 -17.11
CA LEU A 42 -13.80 17.11 -16.01
C LEU A 42 -13.59 16.42 -14.62
N PRO A 43 -12.72 16.95 -13.74
CA PRO A 43 -12.52 16.44 -12.37
C PRO A 43 -13.74 16.60 -11.44
N GLU A 44 -14.80 17.27 -11.89
CA GLU A 44 -15.98 17.62 -11.09
C GLU A 44 -17.03 16.48 -10.99
N PHE A 45 -16.79 15.32 -11.61
CA PHE A 45 -17.75 14.19 -11.62
C PHE A 45 -17.29 12.94 -10.86
N ALA A 46 -16.17 12.99 -10.12
CA ALA A 46 -15.72 11.87 -9.28
C ALA A 46 -16.61 11.64 -8.03
N ASP A 47 -17.51 12.58 -7.72
CA ASP A 47 -18.34 12.59 -6.50
C ASP A 47 -19.84 12.32 -6.74
N PHE A 48 -20.25 11.92 -7.95
CA PHE A 48 -21.63 11.48 -8.19
C PHE A 48 -21.80 9.98 -7.84
N ASP A 49 -22.19 9.69 -6.60
CA ASP A 49 -22.76 8.40 -6.22
C ASP A 49 -24.09 8.21 -6.99
N PHE A 50 -24.10 7.29 -7.97
CA PHE A 50 -25.34 6.85 -8.59
C PHE A 50 -26.17 6.08 -7.55
N PRO A 51 -27.39 6.53 -7.20
CA PRO A 51 -28.26 5.75 -6.33
C PRO A 51 -28.84 4.59 -7.15
N GLY A 52 -28.40 3.36 -6.89
CA GLY A 52 -29.08 2.19 -7.46
C GLY A 52 -28.28 0.89 -7.59
N PHE A 53 -26.95 0.91 -7.44
CA PHE A 53 -26.16 -0.32 -7.36
C PHE A 53 -25.20 -0.20 -6.19
N GLU A 54 -25.52 -0.84 -5.07
CA GLU A 54 -24.49 -1.15 -4.07
C GLU A 54 -23.47 -2.05 -4.75
N PRO A 55 -22.22 -1.60 -4.96
CA PRO A 55 -21.25 -2.42 -5.65
C PRO A 55 -20.93 -3.63 -4.78
N GLU A 56 -20.81 -4.79 -5.41
CA GLU A 56 -20.45 -6.04 -4.74
C GLU A 56 -19.21 -5.84 -3.86
N SER A 57 -19.35 -6.11 -2.56
CA SER A 57 -18.26 -6.07 -1.60
C SER A 57 -17.67 -7.46 -1.45
N ARG A 58 -16.39 -7.60 -1.78
CA ARG A 58 -15.67 -8.87 -1.76
C ARG A 58 -14.97 -9.12 -0.42
N SER A 59 -14.85 -10.40 -0.07
CA SER A 59 -14.20 -10.89 1.15
C SER A 59 -13.46 -12.23 0.94
N ASP A 60 -13.07 -12.53 -0.30
CA ASP A 60 -12.46 -13.80 -0.72
C ASP A 60 -10.92 -13.71 -0.88
N TRP A 61 -10.26 -12.91 -0.05
CA TRP A 61 -8.82 -12.63 -0.17
C TRP A 61 -7.93 -13.77 0.34
N THR A 62 -6.84 -14.03 -0.39
CA THR A 62 -5.77 -14.96 0.00
C THR A 62 -4.42 -14.31 -0.22
N ASP A 63 -3.41 -14.71 0.56
CA ASP A 63 -2.05 -14.20 0.47
C ASP A 63 -1.41 -14.51 -0.90
N ASP A 64 -1.81 -15.62 -1.53
CA ASP A 64 -1.32 -16.03 -2.84
C ASP A 64 -1.73 -15.06 -3.96
N ARG A 65 -2.72 -14.18 -3.75
CA ARG A 65 -3.08 -13.12 -4.72
C ARG A 65 -1.97 -12.11 -4.94
N LEU A 66 -1.08 -11.97 -3.97
CA LEU A 66 0.10 -11.10 -4.08
C LEU A 66 1.29 -11.81 -4.71
N LEU A 67 1.21 -13.13 -4.87
CA LEU A 67 2.20 -13.90 -5.60
C LEU A 67 1.91 -13.78 -7.10
N ASN A 68 2.97 -13.78 -7.90
CA ASN A 68 2.90 -13.81 -9.37
C ASN A 68 2.30 -12.58 -10.05
N LEU A 69 2.12 -11.46 -9.34
CA LEU A 69 1.80 -10.18 -9.97
C LEU A 69 3.00 -9.67 -10.77
N LYS A 70 2.73 -9.20 -11.99
CA LYS A 70 3.73 -8.70 -12.93
C LYS A 70 4.19 -7.32 -12.46
N GLY A 71 5.45 -7.24 -12.06
CA GLY A 71 6.02 -6.04 -11.48
C GLY A 71 7.31 -5.61 -12.14
N ILE A 72 8.05 -4.82 -11.37
CA ILE A 72 9.40 -4.36 -11.66
C ILE A 72 10.36 -5.28 -10.93
N VAL A 73 11.41 -5.74 -11.63
CA VAL A 73 12.45 -6.58 -11.04
C VAL A 73 13.09 -5.86 -9.84
N LEU A 74 12.96 -6.45 -8.64
CA LEU A 74 13.51 -5.90 -7.40
C LEU A 74 14.88 -6.53 -7.09
N ARG A 75 15.89 -6.14 -7.86
CA ARG A 75 17.26 -6.67 -7.76
C ARG A 75 17.95 -6.27 -6.45
N ARG A 76 18.59 -7.24 -5.79
CA ARG A 76 19.57 -6.99 -4.72
C ARG A 76 20.91 -6.59 -5.35
N TYR A 77 21.51 -5.51 -4.87
CA TYR A 77 22.83 -5.08 -5.31
C TYR A 77 23.86 -5.34 -4.20
N ASP A 78 24.92 -6.05 -4.56
CA ASP A 78 25.98 -6.46 -3.62
C ASP A 78 27.00 -5.34 -3.35
N SER A 79 27.10 -4.37 -4.26
CA SER A 79 28.05 -3.26 -4.16
C SER A 79 27.36 -1.90 -4.08
N PRO A 80 27.70 -1.05 -3.09
CA PRO A 80 27.22 0.33 -3.04
C PRO A 80 27.48 1.13 -4.32
N THR A 81 28.57 0.85 -5.03
CA THR A 81 28.92 1.54 -6.28
C THR A 81 27.91 1.27 -7.41
N GLN A 82 27.20 0.14 -7.37
CA GLN A 82 26.16 -0.20 -8.35
C GLN A 82 24.81 0.42 -7.97
N LEU A 83 24.48 0.45 -6.67
CA LEU A 83 23.22 0.96 -6.18
C LEU A 83 23.18 2.49 -6.08
N ALA A 84 24.30 3.14 -5.73
CA ALA A 84 24.35 4.58 -5.53
C ALA A 84 23.91 5.39 -6.77
N PRO A 85 24.29 5.04 -8.01
CA PRO A 85 23.75 5.70 -9.21
C PRO A 85 22.22 5.61 -9.31
N ILE A 86 21.63 4.45 -9.01
CA ILE A 86 20.18 4.21 -9.07
C ILE A 86 19.46 5.05 -8.02
N VAL A 87 20.02 5.11 -6.81
CA VAL A 87 19.52 5.98 -5.72
C VAL A 87 19.57 7.45 -6.13
N LYS A 88 20.70 7.90 -6.69
CA LYS A 88 20.90 9.29 -7.13
C LYS A 88 19.88 9.65 -8.23
N GLU A 89 19.68 8.76 -9.21
CA GLU A 89 18.69 8.91 -10.29
C GLU A 89 17.27 9.06 -9.73
N GLY A 90 16.83 8.13 -8.88
CA GLY A 90 15.49 8.17 -8.29
C GLY A 90 15.25 9.42 -7.45
N LEU A 91 16.18 9.81 -6.60
CA LEU A 91 16.02 10.94 -5.69
C LEU A 91 16.18 12.30 -6.37
N ALA A 92 17.07 12.44 -7.36
CA ALA A 92 17.19 13.67 -8.15
C ALA A 92 15.90 13.99 -8.91
N SER A 93 15.17 12.96 -9.36
CA SER A 93 13.89 13.13 -10.05
C SER A 93 12.83 13.84 -9.20
N LEU A 94 12.93 13.81 -7.87
CA LEU A 94 12.00 14.49 -6.96
C LEU A 94 12.11 16.02 -7.01
N GLN A 95 13.17 16.55 -7.63
CA GLN A 95 13.43 17.97 -7.81
C GLN A 95 13.55 18.38 -9.29
N GLY A 96 13.80 17.44 -10.19
CA GLY A 96 13.93 17.68 -11.63
C GLY A 96 12.83 17.04 -12.45
N THR A 97 13.23 16.11 -13.33
CA THR A 97 12.30 15.37 -14.20
C THR A 97 11.94 14.01 -13.63
N VAL A 98 10.64 13.73 -13.56
CA VAL A 98 10.10 12.42 -13.17
C VAL A 98 9.74 11.62 -14.42
N THR A 99 10.19 10.38 -14.49
CA THR A 99 9.85 9.41 -15.55
C THR A 99 9.42 8.09 -14.91
N ARG A 100 8.90 7.15 -15.70
CA ARG A 100 8.62 5.80 -15.16
C ARG A 100 9.90 5.12 -14.70
N ARG A 101 11.00 5.29 -15.43
CA ARG A 101 12.32 4.78 -15.05
C ARG A 101 12.79 5.30 -13.69
N THR A 102 12.69 6.61 -13.41
CA THR A 102 13.15 7.15 -12.11
C THR A 102 12.28 6.66 -10.95
N ILE A 103 10.98 6.45 -11.18
CA ILE A 103 10.09 5.83 -10.18
C ILE A 103 10.44 4.35 -9.98
N GLY A 104 10.81 3.64 -11.04
CA GLY A 104 11.32 2.27 -10.93
C GLY A 104 12.62 2.21 -10.11
N ALA A 105 13.52 3.17 -10.33
CA ALA A 105 14.73 3.34 -9.52
C ALA A 105 14.42 3.60 -8.04
N ILE A 106 13.34 4.35 -7.72
CA ILE A 106 12.85 4.51 -6.34
C ILE A 106 12.44 3.16 -5.75
N MET A 107 11.66 2.34 -6.46
CA MET A 107 11.22 1.03 -5.96
C MET A 107 12.41 0.07 -5.75
N VAL A 108 13.32 -0.01 -6.70
CA VAL A 108 14.54 -0.84 -6.59
C VAL A 108 15.41 -0.38 -5.43
N SER A 109 15.59 0.94 -5.26
CA SER A 109 16.32 1.51 -4.13
C SER A 109 15.63 1.21 -2.79
N ALA A 110 14.30 1.31 -2.72
CA ALA A 110 13.53 0.98 -1.53
C ALA A 110 13.65 -0.50 -1.13
N TRP A 111 13.72 -1.42 -2.10
CA TRP A 111 13.97 -2.84 -1.83
C TRP A 111 15.37 -3.10 -1.24
N ASN A 112 16.31 -2.19 -1.52
CA ASN A 112 17.65 -2.16 -0.96
C ASN A 112 17.77 -1.41 0.36
N LEU A 113 16.64 -1.22 1.07
CA LEU A 113 16.64 -0.72 2.43
C LEU A 113 17.53 -1.57 3.35
N TYR A 114 18.48 -0.91 3.99
CA TYR A 114 19.48 -1.53 4.85
C TYR A 114 19.33 -1.04 6.28
N TYR A 115 19.31 -1.98 7.24
CA TYR A 115 19.26 -1.67 8.66
C TYR A 115 20.66 -1.73 9.25
N ILE A 116 21.25 -0.54 9.46
CA ILE A 116 22.66 -0.40 9.83
C ILE A 116 23.03 -1.10 11.16
N PRO A 117 22.24 -1.00 12.25
CA PRO A 117 22.63 -1.58 13.53
C PRO A 117 22.80 -3.09 13.52
N GLU A 118 22.06 -3.81 12.68
CA GLU A 118 22.19 -5.27 12.54
C GLU A 118 22.96 -5.68 11.28
N GLY A 119 23.46 -4.71 10.50
CA GLY A 119 24.26 -4.98 9.31
C GLY A 119 23.56 -5.86 8.27
N LYS A 120 22.25 -5.66 8.05
CA LYS A 120 21.47 -6.50 7.14
C LYS A 120 20.42 -5.74 6.35
N TYR A 121 20.06 -6.28 5.19
CA TYR A 121 18.93 -5.79 4.41
C TYR A 121 17.61 -6.08 5.11
N VAL A 122 16.66 -5.16 4.93
CA VAL A 122 15.31 -5.29 5.48
C VAL A 122 14.54 -6.42 4.79
N PHE A 123 14.64 -6.49 3.46
CA PHE A 123 13.92 -7.45 2.64
C PHE A 123 14.80 -8.62 2.22
N PRO A 124 14.23 -9.82 2.02
CA PRO A 124 14.98 -10.95 1.51
C PRO A 124 15.46 -10.68 0.08
N GLU A 125 16.46 -11.43 -0.33
CA GLU A 125 16.78 -11.56 -1.75
C GLU A 125 15.70 -12.42 -2.42
N ILE A 126 15.14 -11.93 -3.52
CA ILE A 126 14.18 -12.68 -4.33
C ILE A 126 14.98 -13.25 -5.50
N PRO A 127 14.88 -14.56 -5.81
CA PRO A 127 15.47 -15.11 -7.01
C PRO A 127 15.01 -14.29 -8.24
N THR A 128 15.96 -13.87 -9.08
CA THR A 128 15.69 -13.11 -10.31
C THR A 128 14.82 -13.87 -11.33
N ASN A 129 14.49 -15.13 -11.07
CA ASN A 129 13.77 -16.05 -11.94
C ASN A 129 12.30 -16.27 -11.52
N THR A 130 11.66 -15.26 -10.93
CA THR A 130 10.24 -15.30 -10.52
C THR A 130 9.54 -14.10 -11.14
N PRO A 131 8.24 -14.17 -11.49
CA PRO A 131 7.58 -14.86 -12.62
C PRO A 131 8.06 -14.38 -14.02
N PRO A 132 7.69 -15.04 -15.13
CA PRO A 132 8.30 -14.86 -16.46
C PRO A 132 8.12 -13.50 -17.17
N ASP A 133 7.42 -12.52 -16.58
CA ASP A 133 6.99 -11.30 -17.29
C ASP A 133 7.39 -9.98 -16.59
N ASP A 134 8.20 -10.01 -15.54
CA ASP A 134 8.64 -8.81 -14.85
C ASP A 134 9.48 -7.88 -15.74
N GLU A 135 9.32 -6.57 -15.54
CA GLU A 135 10.02 -5.55 -16.33
C GLU A 135 11.24 -5.02 -15.57
N GLU A 136 12.39 -4.96 -16.23
CA GLU A 136 13.57 -4.30 -15.68
C GLU A 136 13.36 -2.78 -15.66
N PHE A 137 13.63 -2.13 -14.52
CA PHE A 137 13.37 -0.69 -14.37
C PHE A 137 14.14 0.16 -15.40
N THR A 138 15.30 -0.31 -15.84
CA THR A 138 16.14 0.35 -16.86
C THR A 138 15.50 0.40 -18.24
N GLY A 139 14.58 -0.53 -18.52
CA GLY A 139 13.83 -0.61 -19.77
C GLY A 139 12.53 0.19 -19.77
N LEU A 140 12.16 0.81 -18.63
CA LEU A 140 10.96 1.62 -18.53
C LEU A 140 11.09 2.94 -19.32
N ASP A 141 9.95 3.46 -19.72
CA ASP A 141 9.80 4.72 -20.45
C ASP A 141 10.50 5.89 -19.73
N GLN A 142 11.31 6.63 -20.51
CA GLN A 142 12.07 7.80 -20.07
C GLN A 142 11.39 9.10 -20.46
N SER A 143 10.23 9.05 -21.11
CA SER A 143 9.43 10.23 -21.41
C SER A 143 9.07 10.96 -20.12
N PRO A 144 9.29 12.28 -20.03
CA PRO A 144 8.93 13.07 -18.86
C PRO A 144 7.44 12.96 -18.56
N ILE A 145 7.10 12.57 -17.33
CA ILE A 145 5.75 12.68 -16.78
C ILE A 145 5.53 14.11 -16.28
N THR A 146 6.54 14.66 -15.61
CA THR A 146 6.62 16.06 -15.20
C THR A 146 8.08 16.49 -15.13
N THR A 147 8.33 17.77 -15.37
CA THR A 147 9.64 18.39 -15.27
C THR A 147 9.52 19.68 -14.48
N ASN A 148 10.36 19.85 -13.47
CA ASN A 148 10.50 21.12 -12.80
C ASN A 148 11.22 22.13 -13.72
N PRO A 149 10.56 23.18 -14.21
CA PRO A 149 11.19 24.12 -15.14
C PRO A 149 12.33 24.93 -14.49
N ASN A 150 12.32 25.06 -13.16
CA ASN A 150 13.32 25.83 -12.43
C ASN A 150 14.60 25.03 -12.13
N ASN A 151 14.52 23.69 -12.19
CA ASN A 151 15.65 22.81 -11.92
C ASN A 151 15.48 21.50 -12.71
N PRO A 152 15.52 21.52 -14.05
CA PRO A 152 15.24 20.33 -14.87
C PRO A 152 16.22 19.18 -14.57
N ASP A 153 17.48 19.51 -14.27
CA ASP A 153 18.51 18.52 -13.99
C ASP A 153 18.39 17.89 -12.59
N GLY A 154 17.66 18.51 -11.64
CA GLY A 154 17.33 18.04 -10.30
C GLY A 154 18.52 17.81 -9.34
N ALA A 155 19.60 17.21 -9.84
CA ALA A 155 20.80 16.77 -9.15
C ALA A 155 21.78 17.91 -8.84
N ALA A 156 21.72 19.03 -9.57
CA ALA A 156 22.69 20.12 -9.45
C ALA A 156 22.75 20.73 -8.03
N GLU A 157 21.65 20.65 -7.29
CA GLU A 157 21.53 21.19 -5.93
C GLU A 157 21.79 20.15 -4.84
N ILE A 158 21.85 18.86 -5.18
CA ILE A 158 21.95 17.78 -4.19
C ILE A 158 23.42 17.49 -3.90
N LEU A 159 23.81 17.66 -2.64
CA LEU A 159 25.13 17.28 -2.16
C LEU A 159 25.08 15.83 -1.66
N TRP A 160 25.64 14.94 -2.48
CA TRP A 160 25.77 13.53 -2.17
C TRP A 160 26.96 13.26 -1.24
N PRO A 161 26.84 12.30 -0.31
CA PRO A 161 27.99 11.76 0.41
C PRO A 161 29.07 11.24 -0.55
N LEU A 162 30.35 11.44 -0.21
CA LEU A 162 31.47 10.85 -0.95
C LEU A 162 31.49 9.32 -0.87
N ASP A 163 31.00 8.78 0.24
CA ASP A 163 30.83 7.33 0.44
C ASP A 163 29.51 6.87 -0.19
N ASP A 164 29.61 6.02 -1.21
CA ASP A 164 28.45 5.42 -1.87
C ASP A 164 27.63 4.54 -0.92
N SER A 165 28.24 3.92 0.11
CA SER A 165 27.50 3.17 1.13
C SER A 165 26.57 4.08 1.92
N ALA A 166 27.07 5.25 2.33
CA ALA A 166 26.25 6.26 2.99
C ALA A 166 25.12 6.78 2.09
N THR A 167 25.39 6.99 0.79
CA THR A 167 24.36 7.35 -0.20
C THR A 167 23.27 6.28 -0.29
N CYS A 168 23.68 5.01 -0.43
CA CYS A 168 22.76 3.89 -0.51
C CYS A 168 21.88 3.77 0.74
N CYS A 169 22.46 3.84 1.94
CA CYS A 169 21.72 3.68 3.19
C CYS A 169 20.66 4.78 3.39
N VAL A 170 21.06 6.05 3.25
CA VAL A 170 20.13 7.17 3.43
C VAL A 170 19.10 7.19 2.30
N GLY A 171 19.55 6.97 1.07
CA GLY A 171 18.68 7.08 -0.09
C GLY A 171 17.66 5.95 -0.19
N ALA A 172 18.05 4.70 0.08
CA ALA A 172 17.12 3.58 0.18
C ALA A 172 16.05 3.81 1.26
N TYR A 173 16.43 4.42 2.40
CA TYR A 173 15.49 4.84 3.44
C TYR A 173 14.47 5.88 2.96
N VAL A 174 14.93 6.93 2.26
CA VAL A 174 14.03 7.94 1.68
C VAL A 174 13.12 7.29 0.63
N CYS A 175 13.65 6.45 -0.25
CA CYS A 175 12.89 5.72 -1.26
C CYS A 175 11.82 4.81 -0.63
N ALA A 176 12.14 4.10 0.44
CA ALA A 176 11.16 3.32 1.19
C ALA A 176 10.07 4.21 1.81
N CYS A 177 10.42 5.42 2.28
CA CYS A 177 9.43 6.36 2.80
C CYS A 177 8.48 6.88 1.72
N LEU A 178 8.93 7.01 0.46
CA LEU A 178 8.11 7.45 -0.66
C LEU A 178 7.01 6.46 -1.03
N LEU A 179 7.14 5.17 -0.69
CA LEU A 179 6.10 4.17 -0.94
C LEU A 179 4.75 4.54 -0.30
N ARG A 180 4.75 5.36 0.75
CA ARG A 180 3.52 5.89 1.36
C ARG A 180 2.64 6.69 0.37
N LEU A 181 3.22 7.21 -0.70
CA LEU A 181 2.50 7.96 -1.74
C LEU A 181 1.48 7.10 -2.49
N ALA A 182 1.55 5.76 -2.38
CA ALA A 182 0.51 4.89 -2.91
C ALA A 182 -0.86 5.12 -2.26
N THR A 183 -0.90 5.73 -1.07
CA THR A 183 -2.15 5.96 -0.32
C THR A 183 -2.28 7.35 0.29
N LYS A 184 -1.16 8.07 0.43
CA LYS A 184 -1.12 9.41 1.03
C LYS A 184 -0.85 10.48 -0.03
N PRO A 185 -1.47 11.66 0.09
CA PRO A 185 -1.18 12.77 -0.81
C PRO A 185 0.24 13.32 -0.61
N PRO A 186 0.84 13.96 -1.62
CA PRO A 186 2.15 14.60 -1.52
C PRO A 186 2.31 15.56 -0.34
N SER A 187 1.29 16.36 -0.06
CA SER A 187 1.28 17.29 1.07
C SER A 187 1.51 16.60 2.42
N ASN A 188 1.05 15.36 2.59
CA ASN A 188 1.34 14.54 3.78
C ASN A 188 2.82 14.19 3.86
N PHE A 189 3.43 13.79 2.74
CA PHE A 189 4.86 13.49 2.67
C PHE A 189 5.69 14.73 3.02
N LEU A 190 5.39 15.88 2.39
CA LEU A 190 6.09 17.15 2.63
C LEU A 190 6.00 17.62 4.08
N LYS A 191 4.80 17.58 4.69
CA LYS A 191 4.62 17.87 6.13
C LYS A 191 5.46 16.94 7.00
N SER A 192 5.60 15.68 6.62
CA SER A 192 6.39 14.69 7.35
C SER A 192 7.90 14.74 7.07
N TRP A 193 8.38 15.54 6.11
CA TRP A 193 9.77 15.50 5.63
C TRP A 193 10.80 15.75 6.73
N GLY A 194 10.55 16.73 7.60
CA GLY A 194 11.39 16.99 8.77
C GLY A 194 11.47 15.78 9.71
N ASN A 195 10.32 15.15 9.99
CA ASN A 195 10.25 13.95 10.81
C ASN A 195 10.96 12.75 10.15
N ILE A 196 10.80 12.54 8.85
CA ILE A 196 11.50 11.48 8.10
C ILE A 196 13.02 11.62 8.28
N LYS A 197 13.57 12.84 8.13
CA LYS A 197 15.00 13.10 8.33
C LYS A 197 15.43 12.82 9.78
N ASN A 198 14.65 13.26 10.76
CA ASN A 198 14.97 13.05 12.18
C ASN A 198 14.93 11.57 12.58
N ARG A 199 13.92 10.82 12.13
CA ARG A 199 13.74 9.40 12.43
C ARG A 199 14.80 8.50 11.81
N TYR A 200 15.53 8.96 10.80
CA TYR A 200 16.66 8.22 10.25
C TYR A 200 17.72 7.93 11.34
N TRP A 201 18.01 8.92 12.19
CA TRP A 201 18.94 8.74 13.31
C TRP A 201 18.42 7.69 14.30
N ASP A 202 17.13 7.73 14.64
CA ASP A 202 16.54 6.83 15.62
C ASP A 202 16.69 5.36 15.22
N PHE A 203 16.47 5.05 13.95
CA PHE A 203 16.61 3.70 13.43
C PHE A 203 18.06 3.30 13.16
N ASN A 204 18.82 4.15 12.46
CA ASN A 204 20.12 3.75 11.90
C ASN A 204 21.33 4.19 12.73
N LYS A 205 21.12 5.00 13.78
CA LYS A 205 22.18 5.60 14.62
C LYS A 205 23.25 6.32 13.80
N ARG A 206 22.85 6.86 12.65
CA ARG A 206 23.68 7.64 11.72
C ARG A 206 22.98 8.93 11.33
N ARG A 207 23.77 9.96 11.04
CA ARG A 207 23.24 11.26 10.60
C ARG A 207 22.65 11.14 9.19
N PHE A 208 21.60 11.92 8.94
CA PHE A 208 21.10 12.12 7.59
C PHE A 208 22.08 13.01 6.82
N VAL A 209 22.77 12.44 5.83
CA VAL A 209 23.94 13.08 5.18
C VAL A 209 23.68 13.64 3.78
N ILE A 210 22.57 13.29 3.13
CA ILE A 210 22.16 13.92 1.86
C ILE A 210 21.69 15.35 2.16
N ARG A 211 22.24 16.35 1.48
CA ARG A 211 21.82 17.77 1.62
C ARG A 211 21.30 18.30 0.29
N GLY A 212 20.46 19.34 0.35
CA GLY A 212 19.87 19.95 -0.85
C GLY A 212 18.68 19.18 -1.44
N LEU A 213 18.39 17.96 -0.94
CA LEU A 213 17.20 17.20 -1.33
C LEU A 213 15.93 17.85 -0.77
N ASN A 214 15.20 18.54 -1.62
CA ASN A 214 13.94 19.23 -1.32
C ASN A 214 12.85 18.79 -2.30
N PRO A 215 12.15 17.67 -2.02
CA PRO A 215 11.12 17.15 -2.91
C PRO A 215 10.06 18.21 -3.27
N VAL A 216 9.67 18.25 -4.54
CA VAL A 216 8.67 19.20 -5.06
C VAL A 216 7.31 18.52 -5.14
N GLU A 217 6.25 19.22 -4.75
CA GLU A 217 4.89 18.66 -4.68
C GLU A 217 4.41 18.06 -6.00
N GLY A 218 4.60 18.78 -7.12
CA GLY A 218 4.23 18.28 -8.46
C GLY A 218 4.95 16.99 -8.86
N ASN A 219 6.22 16.84 -8.48
CA ASN A 219 6.99 15.63 -8.75
C ASN A 219 6.52 14.46 -7.88
N LEU A 220 6.18 14.72 -6.63
CA LEU A 220 5.59 13.71 -5.74
C LEU A 220 4.19 13.28 -6.20
N GLU A 221 3.39 14.19 -6.77
CA GLU A 221 2.09 13.84 -7.35
C GLU A 221 2.27 12.92 -8.57
N ALA A 222 3.27 13.17 -9.42
CA ALA A 222 3.60 12.24 -10.51
C ALA A 222 3.97 10.84 -10.01
N VAL A 223 4.76 10.73 -8.93
CA VAL A 223 5.08 9.44 -8.29
C VAL A 223 3.81 8.74 -7.80
N ARG A 224 2.94 9.48 -7.09
CA ARG A 224 1.66 8.97 -6.59
C ARG A 224 0.74 8.47 -7.70
N MET A 225 0.62 9.24 -8.78
CA MET A 225 -0.18 8.88 -9.95
C MET A 225 0.31 7.56 -10.55
N VAL A 226 1.62 7.37 -10.68
CA VAL A 226 2.18 6.12 -11.20
C VAL A 226 1.90 4.94 -10.27
N PHE A 227 2.05 5.08 -8.95
CA PHE A 227 1.68 4.02 -8.00
C PHE A 227 0.19 3.65 -8.06
N SER A 228 -0.69 4.60 -8.40
CA SER A 228 -2.14 4.39 -8.38
C SER A 228 -2.67 3.79 -9.69
N TYR A 229 -2.16 4.25 -10.82
CA TYR A 229 -2.75 3.97 -12.14
C TYR A 229 -1.92 3.03 -13.02
N TRP A 230 -0.62 2.83 -12.74
CA TRP A 230 0.23 1.96 -13.55
C TRP A 230 0.42 0.60 -12.86
N SER A 231 -0.16 -0.44 -13.47
CA SER A 231 -0.21 -1.79 -12.91
C SER A 231 1.16 -2.32 -12.48
N PRO A 232 2.26 -2.22 -13.26
CA PRO A 232 3.56 -2.75 -12.84
C PRO A 232 4.07 -2.17 -11.52
N PHE A 233 3.84 -0.87 -11.27
CA PHE A 233 4.28 -0.22 -10.04
C PHE A 233 3.40 -0.60 -8.86
N LYS A 234 2.08 -0.60 -9.07
CA LYS A 234 1.11 -1.05 -8.06
C LYS A 234 1.38 -2.51 -7.67
N GLU A 235 1.57 -3.38 -8.65
CA GLU A 235 1.87 -4.80 -8.47
C GLU A 235 3.21 -5.03 -7.80
N THR A 236 4.24 -4.20 -8.06
CA THR A 236 5.52 -4.28 -7.35
C THR A 236 5.38 -4.02 -5.85
N LEU A 237 4.42 -3.19 -5.41
CA LEU A 237 4.14 -2.97 -3.98
C LEU A 237 3.71 -4.26 -3.26
N SER A 238 3.13 -5.22 -3.98
CA SER A 238 2.73 -6.52 -3.41
C SER A 238 3.90 -7.22 -2.72
N ARG A 239 5.11 -7.14 -3.28
CA ARG A 239 6.32 -7.78 -2.74
C ARG A 239 6.74 -7.15 -1.41
N PHE A 240 6.66 -5.82 -1.32
CA PHE A 240 6.96 -5.10 -0.09
C PHE A 240 6.02 -5.52 1.05
N VAL A 241 4.71 -5.53 0.78
CA VAL A 241 3.72 -5.85 1.81
C VAL A 241 3.66 -7.35 2.12
N TYR A 242 3.92 -8.22 1.15
CA TYR A 242 3.99 -9.67 1.34
C TYR A 242 5.13 -10.09 2.27
N HIS A 243 6.31 -9.49 2.08
CA HIS A 243 7.49 -9.78 2.91
C HIS A 243 7.52 -8.99 4.22
N PHE A 244 6.82 -7.86 4.32
CA PHE A 244 6.73 -7.09 5.57
C PHE A 244 6.23 -7.94 6.75
N ASN A 245 5.24 -8.81 6.51
CA ASN A 245 4.64 -9.60 7.59
C ASN A 245 5.55 -10.73 8.12
N GLU A 246 6.62 -11.07 7.39
CA GLU A 246 7.68 -11.97 7.88
C GLU A 246 8.72 -11.26 8.73
N LEU A 247 8.85 -9.94 8.62
CA LEU A 247 9.85 -9.19 9.37
C LEU A 247 9.60 -9.31 10.88
N ARG A 248 10.69 -9.25 11.65
CA ARG A 248 10.71 -9.30 13.11
C ARG A 248 11.66 -8.22 13.66
N GLY A 249 11.50 -7.87 14.94
CA GLY A 249 12.38 -6.94 15.64
C GLY A 249 12.42 -5.53 15.05
N ASN A 250 13.58 -4.88 15.18
CA ASN A 250 13.76 -3.46 14.82
C ASN A 250 13.63 -3.20 13.31
N VAL A 251 14.02 -4.18 12.48
CA VAL A 251 13.85 -4.15 11.03
C VAL A 251 12.38 -3.97 10.64
N LYS A 252 11.47 -4.67 11.33
CA LYS A 252 10.02 -4.48 11.15
C LYS A 252 9.59 -3.07 11.54
N GLY A 253 10.14 -2.54 12.64
CA GLY A 253 9.88 -1.17 13.09
C GLY A 253 10.27 -0.11 12.06
N LEU A 254 11.43 -0.28 11.42
CA LEU A 254 11.90 0.59 10.34
C LEU A 254 10.96 0.53 9.13
N ALA A 255 10.63 -0.66 8.64
CA ALA A 255 9.72 -0.84 7.50
C ALA A 255 8.30 -0.31 7.80
N ARG A 256 7.84 -0.51 9.05
CA ARG A 256 6.54 -0.01 9.53
C ARG A 256 6.46 1.51 9.46
N PHE A 257 7.49 2.19 9.96
CA PHE A 257 7.57 3.65 9.90
C PHE A 257 7.70 4.15 8.46
N ALA A 258 8.54 3.49 7.64
CA ALA A 258 8.83 3.94 6.29
C ALA A 258 7.55 3.94 5.43
N PHE A 259 6.85 2.80 5.36
CA PHE A 259 5.69 2.67 4.48
C PHE A 259 4.51 1.91 5.08
N GLU A 260 4.72 0.84 5.84
CA GLU A 260 3.62 -0.11 6.04
C GLU A 260 2.44 0.47 6.82
N GLN A 261 2.68 1.27 7.87
CA GLN A 261 1.60 1.90 8.63
C GLN A 261 0.70 2.81 7.75
N HIS A 262 1.25 3.32 6.64
CA HIS A 262 0.53 4.17 5.70
C HIS A 262 -0.25 3.36 4.65
N LEU A 263 0.21 2.15 4.32
CA LEU A 263 -0.40 1.26 3.33
C LEU A 263 -1.46 0.33 3.93
N SER A 264 -1.23 -0.12 5.16
CA SER A 264 -2.10 -1.03 5.89
C SER A 264 -3.48 -0.43 6.09
N LEU A 265 -4.53 -1.25 5.95
CA LEU A 265 -5.93 -0.91 6.23
C LEU A 265 -6.40 0.36 5.51
N THR A 266 -5.91 0.60 4.29
CA THR A 266 -6.22 1.81 3.53
C THR A 266 -7.72 1.89 3.23
N GLY A 267 -8.33 3.01 3.61
CA GLY A 267 -9.78 3.23 3.43
C GLY A 267 -10.67 2.50 4.43
N LEU A 268 -10.11 1.76 5.40
CA LEU A 268 -10.82 0.96 6.40
C LEU A 268 -10.81 1.62 7.79
N HIS A 269 -11.04 2.93 7.87
CA HIS A 269 -11.01 3.66 9.15
C HIS A 269 -11.99 3.08 10.17
N GLY A 270 -13.21 2.71 9.76
CA GLY A 270 -14.20 2.09 10.66
C GLY A 270 -13.65 0.85 11.38
N TYR A 271 -12.95 -0.05 10.68
CA TYR A 271 -12.31 -1.21 11.30
C TYR A 271 -11.22 -0.82 12.31
N ARG A 272 -10.34 0.14 11.98
CA ARG A 272 -9.29 0.61 12.90
C ARG A 272 -9.87 1.23 14.17
N LEU A 273 -10.87 2.10 14.00
CA LEU A 273 -11.51 2.78 15.13
C LEU A 273 -12.26 1.79 16.01
N LEU A 274 -12.93 0.78 15.42
CA LEU A 274 -13.60 -0.26 16.20
C LEU A 274 -12.62 -1.06 17.06
N ARG A 275 -11.46 -1.45 16.52
CA ARG A 275 -10.40 -2.11 17.31
C ARG A 275 -9.95 -1.24 18.47
N ARG A 276 -9.70 0.04 18.21
CA ARG A 276 -9.27 0.99 19.24
C ARG A 276 -10.34 1.19 20.32
N VAL A 277 -11.61 1.30 19.94
CA VAL A 277 -12.73 1.39 20.89
C VAL A 277 -12.83 0.11 21.72
N ALA A 278 -12.73 -1.06 21.09
CA ALA A 278 -12.77 -2.34 21.80
C ALA A 278 -11.65 -2.43 22.85
N ASP A 279 -10.42 -2.07 22.47
CA ASP A 279 -9.28 -2.06 23.39
C ASP A 279 -9.48 -1.11 24.56
N LYS A 280 -10.03 0.10 24.32
CA LYS A 280 -10.20 1.14 25.35
C LYS A 280 -11.37 0.90 26.28
N LEU A 281 -12.44 0.27 25.79
CA LEU A 281 -13.58 -0.13 26.60
C LEU A 281 -13.41 -1.52 27.22
N GLU A 282 -12.27 -2.18 26.98
CA GLU A 282 -12.02 -3.58 27.34
C GLU A 282 -13.17 -4.50 26.87
N ALA A 283 -13.75 -4.18 25.73
CA ALA A 283 -14.94 -4.83 25.21
C ALA A 283 -14.57 -6.04 24.34
N ASN A 284 -15.29 -7.14 24.53
CA ASN A 284 -15.31 -8.21 23.53
C ASN A 284 -15.84 -7.65 22.20
N GLN A 285 -15.20 -8.02 21.09
CA GLN A 285 -15.49 -7.46 19.78
C GLN A 285 -16.91 -7.78 19.29
N ASP A 286 -17.41 -8.98 19.57
CA ASP A 286 -18.78 -9.39 19.19
C ASP A 286 -19.81 -8.58 19.98
N ASP A 287 -19.58 -8.40 21.29
CA ASP A 287 -20.44 -7.57 22.13
C ASP A 287 -20.48 -6.12 21.67
N LEU A 288 -19.33 -5.57 21.24
CA LEU A 288 -19.24 -4.20 20.73
C LEU A 288 -19.97 -4.06 19.39
N ILE A 289 -19.82 -5.02 18.48
CA ILE A 289 -20.57 -5.05 17.22
C ILE A 289 -22.08 -5.05 17.51
N VAL A 290 -22.54 -5.90 18.43
CA VAL A 290 -23.95 -5.95 18.84
C VAL A 290 -24.41 -4.63 19.47
N ALA A 291 -23.56 -3.97 20.26
CA ALA A 291 -23.88 -2.67 20.85
C ALA A 291 -23.96 -1.54 19.81
N LEU A 292 -23.19 -1.63 18.73
CA LEU A 292 -23.16 -0.65 17.64
C LEU A 292 -24.20 -0.93 16.57
N TYR A 293 -24.89 -2.07 16.62
CA TYR A 293 -25.82 -2.50 15.60
C TYR A 293 -27.01 -1.53 15.49
N CYS A 294 -26.93 -0.64 14.50
CA CYS A 294 -27.99 0.28 14.10
C CYS A 294 -28.39 -0.05 12.66
N THR A 295 -29.62 0.31 12.27
CA THR A 295 -30.17 0.02 10.93
C THR A 295 -29.33 0.60 9.80
N ASP A 296 -28.66 1.73 10.04
CA ASP A 296 -28.07 2.58 9.00
C ASP A 296 -26.65 2.14 8.57
N ASP A 297 -25.99 1.22 9.29
CA ASP A 297 -24.60 0.76 8.98
C ASP A 297 -24.38 -0.76 9.12
N HIS A 298 -25.45 -1.55 9.06
CA HIS A 298 -25.36 -3.01 9.25
C HIS A 298 -24.31 -3.67 8.33
N TYR A 299 -24.21 -3.25 7.06
CA TYR A 299 -23.20 -3.77 6.12
C TYR A 299 -21.74 -3.53 6.54
N GLY A 300 -21.45 -2.39 7.17
CA GLY A 300 -20.11 -2.09 7.68
C GLY A 300 -19.76 -3.02 8.84
N LEU A 301 -20.69 -3.19 9.79
CA LEU A 301 -20.52 -4.07 10.93
C LEU A 301 -20.42 -5.55 10.52
N GLU A 302 -21.26 -6.02 9.59
CA GLU A 302 -21.20 -7.36 9.02
C GLU A 302 -19.84 -7.63 8.35
N MET A 303 -19.30 -6.64 7.66
CA MET A 303 -18.00 -6.78 7.02
C MET A 303 -16.85 -6.81 8.04
N ILE A 304 -16.95 -6.05 9.15
CA ILE A 304 -15.99 -6.17 10.26
C ILE A 304 -16.07 -7.55 10.89
N TYR A 305 -17.29 -8.05 11.14
CA TYR A 305 -17.49 -9.39 11.66
C TYR A 305 -16.89 -10.45 10.72
N THR A 306 -17.10 -10.30 9.40
CA THR A 306 -16.48 -11.15 8.37
C THR A 306 -14.95 -11.13 8.46
N ILE A 307 -14.34 -9.97 8.70
CA ILE A 307 -12.88 -9.87 8.92
C ILE A 307 -12.46 -10.64 10.16
N PHE A 308 -13.19 -10.52 11.28
CA PHE A 308 -12.85 -11.26 12.50
C PHE A 308 -12.97 -12.76 12.33
N GLN A 309 -14.02 -13.25 11.68
CA GLN A 309 -14.23 -14.69 11.51
C GLN A 309 -13.27 -15.32 10.48
N ASN A 310 -13.02 -14.63 9.38
CA ASN A 310 -12.37 -15.22 8.21
C ASN A 310 -10.93 -14.77 7.99
N PHE A 311 -10.40 -13.82 8.75
CA PHE A 311 -9.09 -13.23 8.46
C PHE A 311 -8.24 -12.98 9.70
N GLU A 312 -8.82 -12.41 10.75
CA GLU A 312 -8.10 -12.13 11.98
C GLU A 312 -7.98 -13.41 12.83
N GLY A 313 -6.76 -13.79 13.16
CA GLY A 313 -6.52 -15.04 13.91
C GLY A 313 -6.83 -16.32 13.11
N SER A 314 -7.04 -16.20 11.79
CA SER A 314 -7.22 -17.36 10.91
C SER A 314 -6.03 -18.31 10.98
N ASN A 315 -6.32 -19.61 11.10
CA ASN A 315 -5.34 -20.69 11.01
C ASN A 315 -5.18 -21.21 9.57
N ASP A 316 -5.85 -20.59 8.58
CA ASP A 316 -5.65 -20.94 7.18
C ASP A 316 -4.25 -20.51 6.72
N GLU A 317 -3.45 -21.46 6.24
CA GLU A 317 -2.12 -21.20 5.67
C GLU A 317 -2.18 -20.16 4.53
N LYS A 318 -3.28 -20.10 3.77
CA LYS A 318 -3.50 -19.13 2.70
C LYS A 318 -3.71 -17.69 3.18
N GLN A 319 -3.84 -17.48 4.50
CA GLN A 319 -4.06 -16.17 5.11
C GLN A 319 -3.08 -15.88 6.25
N ARG A 320 -2.10 -16.77 6.48
CA ARG A 320 -1.14 -16.71 7.58
C ARG A 320 -0.36 -15.40 7.61
N ARG A 321 -0.10 -14.79 6.46
CA ARG A 321 0.64 -13.51 6.37
C ARG A 321 -0.27 -12.32 6.57
N GLN A 322 -1.59 -12.48 6.64
CA GLN A 322 -2.54 -11.39 6.89
C GLN A 322 -2.43 -10.26 5.86
N THR A 323 -2.17 -10.58 4.58
CA THR A 323 -2.03 -9.57 3.52
C THR A 323 -3.35 -8.89 3.15
N TRP A 324 -4.48 -9.42 3.64
CA TRP A 324 -5.81 -8.83 3.50
C TRP A 324 -5.84 -7.37 3.98
N ARG A 325 -4.97 -6.99 4.93
CA ARG A 325 -4.84 -5.59 5.38
C ARG A 325 -4.50 -4.62 4.25
N TYR A 326 -3.90 -5.12 3.17
CA TYR A 326 -3.50 -4.34 2.00
C TYR A 326 -4.41 -4.58 0.79
N ALA A 327 -5.46 -5.40 0.92
CA ALA A 327 -6.29 -5.86 -0.20
C ALA A 327 -6.81 -4.69 -1.05
N ARG A 328 -7.20 -3.60 -0.39
CA ARG A 328 -7.73 -2.38 -1.02
C ARG A 328 -6.75 -1.60 -1.88
N LEU A 329 -5.44 -1.86 -1.76
CA LEU A 329 -4.44 -1.30 -2.67
C LEU A 329 -4.55 -1.93 -4.05
N PHE A 330 -4.98 -3.19 -4.12
CA PHE A 330 -4.97 -4.00 -5.34
C PHE A 330 -6.37 -4.17 -5.93
N ASP A 331 -7.38 -4.28 -5.07
CA ASP A 331 -8.78 -4.48 -5.44
C ASP A 331 -9.68 -3.51 -4.65
N HIS A 332 -10.33 -2.59 -5.37
CA HIS A 332 -11.20 -1.57 -4.79
C HIS A 332 -12.54 -2.12 -4.26
N GLN A 333 -12.94 -3.33 -4.68
CA GLN A 333 -14.15 -4.02 -4.23
C GLN A 333 -13.92 -4.79 -2.93
N MET A 334 -12.67 -5.12 -2.60
CA MET A 334 -12.34 -5.79 -1.34
C MET A 334 -12.73 -4.91 -0.15
N PHE A 335 -13.59 -5.46 0.72
CA PHE A 335 -14.12 -4.75 1.89
C PHE A 335 -14.75 -3.39 1.50
N ALA A 336 -15.43 -3.32 0.36
CA ALA A 336 -16.02 -2.08 -0.17
C ALA A 336 -16.99 -1.45 0.83
N HIS A 337 -17.80 -2.24 1.54
CA HIS A 337 -18.73 -1.76 2.57
C HIS A 337 -18.02 -1.04 3.73
N LEU A 338 -16.75 -1.36 3.99
CA LEU A 338 -15.94 -0.67 4.99
C LEU A 338 -15.13 0.51 4.46
N GLN A 339 -15.34 0.89 3.19
CA GLN A 339 -14.74 2.13 2.70
C GLN A 339 -15.27 3.29 3.54
N THR A 340 -14.39 4.13 4.04
CA THR A 340 -14.79 5.27 4.88
C THR A 340 -15.88 6.14 4.25
N LYS A 341 -15.86 6.32 2.92
CA LYS A 341 -16.89 7.08 2.20
C LYS A 341 -18.27 6.41 2.17
N LYS A 342 -18.35 5.09 2.41
CA LYS A 342 -19.56 4.27 2.41
C LYS A 342 -20.04 3.91 3.83
N CYS A 343 -19.12 3.75 4.78
CA CYS A 343 -19.43 3.52 6.20
C CYS A 343 -19.21 4.77 7.06
N ARG A 344 -19.65 5.94 6.57
CA ARG A 344 -19.39 7.23 7.23
C ARG A 344 -20.00 7.29 8.62
N VAL A 345 -21.25 6.84 8.76
CA VAL A 345 -22.02 6.91 10.00
C VAL A 345 -21.36 6.04 11.09
N LEU A 346 -21.05 4.78 10.79
CA LEU A 346 -20.31 3.90 11.72
C LEU A 346 -18.96 4.52 12.12
N THR A 347 -18.21 5.04 11.16
CA THR A 347 -16.90 5.66 11.42
C THR A 347 -17.06 6.90 12.32
N SER A 348 -18.08 7.72 12.10
CA SER A 348 -18.40 8.88 12.93
C SER A 348 -18.79 8.50 14.36
N ILE A 349 -19.63 7.47 14.54
CA ILE A 349 -20.01 6.97 15.87
C ILE A 349 -18.79 6.49 16.63
N LEU A 350 -17.92 5.70 16.00
CA LEU A 350 -16.68 5.21 16.60
C LEU A 350 -15.71 6.35 16.97
N ALA A 351 -15.58 7.34 16.10
CA ALA A 351 -14.78 8.55 16.40
C ALA A 351 -15.36 9.32 17.59
N MET A 352 -16.68 9.43 17.69
CA MET A 352 -17.35 10.08 18.81
C MET A 352 -17.13 9.32 20.14
N ILE A 353 -17.21 7.98 20.12
CA ILE A 353 -16.91 7.17 21.31
C ILE A 353 -15.48 7.44 21.80
N LEU A 354 -14.50 7.41 20.89
CA LEU A 354 -13.10 7.70 21.24
C LEU A 354 -12.93 9.11 21.81
N LYS A 355 -13.64 10.10 21.27
CA LYS A 355 -13.62 11.47 21.79
C LYS A 355 -14.18 11.56 23.21
N GLU A 356 -15.33 10.94 23.47
CA GLU A 356 -15.98 10.95 24.79
C GLU A 356 -15.15 10.24 25.88
N ILE A 357 -14.35 9.24 25.51
CA ILE A 357 -13.43 8.56 26.44
C ILE A 357 -12.02 9.19 26.50
N GLY A 358 -11.80 10.33 25.82
CA GLY A 358 -10.52 11.06 25.84
C GLY A 358 -9.37 10.40 25.07
N ASP A 359 -9.69 9.58 24.06
CA ASP A 359 -8.74 8.88 23.19
C ASP A 359 -8.90 9.29 21.71
N ASP A 360 -9.17 10.58 21.48
CA ASP A 360 -9.32 11.17 20.15
C ASP A 360 -7.99 11.33 19.39
N GLN A 361 -6.87 11.41 20.11
CA GLN A 361 -5.53 11.59 19.53
C GLN A 361 -4.90 10.22 19.20
N GLY A 362 -4.98 9.78 17.95
CA GLY A 362 -4.39 8.52 17.46
C GLY A 362 -3.06 8.69 16.74
N GLY A 363 -2.44 7.58 16.33
CA GLY A 363 -1.22 7.60 15.50
C GLY A 363 -1.40 8.26 14.12
N ASP A 364 -2.64 8.39 13.65
CA ASP A 364 -3.03 9.10 12.43
C ASP A 364 -3.53 10.55 12.69
N GLY A 365 -3.47 11.04 13.93
CA GLY A 365 -3.99 12.35 14.36
C GLY A 365 -5.34 12.28 15.04
N ASP A 366 -5.98 13.44 15.20
CA ASP A 366 -7.34 13.59 15.75
C ASP A 366 -8.36 12.88 14.85
N VAL A 367 -9.06 11.89 15.41
CA VAL A 367 -10.05 11.06 14.69
C VAL A 367 -11.23 11.86 14.14
N SER A 368 -11.52 13.04 14.72
CA SER A 368 -12.56 13.94 14.23
C SER A 368 -12.15 14.74 12.98
N GLN A 369 -10.85 14.74 12.64
CA GLN A 369 -10.30 15.40 11.46
C GLN A 369 -10.21 14.47 10.23
N ILE A 370 -10.83 13.29 10.29
CA ILE A 370 -10.99 12.45 9.10
C ILE A 370 -11.91 13.19 8.11
N GLU A 371 -11.31 13.74 7.05
CA GLU A 371 -11.98 14.58 6.05
C GLU A 371 -13.28 13.96 5.52
N GLN A 372 -13.30 12.64 5.29
CA GLN A 372 -14.45 11.94 4.71
C GLN A 372 -15.68 11.86 5.63
N ILE A 373 -15.53 12.12 6.94
CA ILE A 373 -16.64 12.05 7.91
C ILE A 373 -16.95 13.40 8.57
N ARG A 374 -16.17 14.46 8.31
CA ARG A 374 -16.32 15.77 8.96
C ARG A 374 -17.75 16.30 8.86
N GLY A 375 -18.28 16.39 7.63
CA GLY A 375 -19.65 16.87 7.42
C GLY A 375 -20.74 15.96 8.01
N THR A 376 -20.53 14.64 8.01
CA THR A 376 -21.47 13.69 8.62
C THR A 376 -21.53 13.83 10.13
N LEU A 377 -20.38 14.07 10.77
CA LEU A 377 -20.25 14.26 12.22
C LEU A 377 -20.84 15.59 12.66
N GLU A 378 -20.62 16.67 11.90
CA GLU A 378 -21.21 18.00 12.15
C GLU A 378 -22.75 17.97 12.06
N TYR A 379 -23.31 17.29 11.06
CA TYR A 379 -24.76 17.26 10.84
C TYR A 379 -25.52 16.40 11.87
N ASN A 380 -24.91 15.30 12.35
CA ASN A 380 -25.58 14.32 13.22
C ASN A 380 -25.00 14.28 14.64
N GLN A 381 -24.32 15.35 15.08
CA GLN A 381 -23.54 15.36 16.32
C GLN A 381 -24.33 14.85 17.54
N ASP A 382 -25.51 15.40 17.81
CA ASP A 382 -26.33 15.04 18.97
C ASP A 382 -26.75 13.57 18.94
N ARG A 383 -27.12 13.07 17.75
CA ARG A 383 -27.51 11.67 17.54
C ARG A 383 -26.32 10.75 17.82
N PHE A 384 -25.15 11.04 17.27
CA PHE A 384 -23.95 10.21 17.46
C PHE A 384 -23.43 10.27 18.88
N GLN A 385 -23.50 11.43 19.54
CA GLN A 385 -23.13 11.58 20.95
C GLN A 385 -24.04 10.75 21.86
N LYS A 386 -25.35 10.73 21.58
CA LYS A 386 -26.30 9.86 22.29
C LYS A 386 -25.94 8.39 22.14
N ILE A 387 -25.73 7.91 20.91
CA ILE A 387 -25.34 6.51 20.64
C ILE A 387 -24.02 6.18 21.34
N ALA A 388 -23.02 7.06 21.22
CA ALA A 388 -21.72 6.87 21.87
C ALA A 388 -21.86 6.72 23.39
N SER A 389 -22.66 7.59 24.03
CA SER A 389 -22.93 7.54 25.46
C SER A 389 -23.60 6.24 25.89
N GLU A 390 -24.59 5.77 25.13
CA GLU A 390 -25.28 4.50 25.39
C GLU A 390 -24.33 3.30 25.31
N VAL A 391 -23.46 3.27 24.29
CA VAL A 391 -22.43 2.23 24.14
C VAL A 391 -21.44 2.27 25.30
N ILE A 392 -20.89 3.43 25.64
CA ILE A 392 -19.94 3.58 26.74
C ILE A 392 -20.55 3.11 28.07
N GLN A 393 -21.79 3.53 28.38
CA GLN A 393 -22.49 3.13 29.60
C GLN A 393 -22.73 1.61 29.67
N LYS A 394 -22.98 0.95 28.54
CA LYS A 394 -23.17 -0.50 28.48
C LYS A 394 -21.93 -1.26 28.94
N PHE A 395 -20.74 -0.78 28.58
CA PHE A 395 -19.48 -1.42 28.95
C PHE A 395 -18.95 -0.99 30.32
N ALA A 396 -19.18 0.26 30.75
CA ALA A 396 -18.83 0.72 32.09
C ALA A 396 -19.55 -0.05 33.22
N LYS A 397 -20.76 -0.57 32.96
CA LYS A 397 -21.54 -1.37 33.91
C LYS A 397 -21.04 -2.82 34.08
N ARG A 398 -20.15 -3.30 33.22
CA ARG A 398 -19.63 -4.68 33.28
C ARG A 398 -18.31 -4.78 34.06
N THR A 399 -17.64 -3.66 34.31
CA THR A 399 -16.34 -3.57 35.00
C THR A 399 -16.43 -3.30 36.49
N GLY A 400 -17.64 -3.16 37.05
CA GLY A 400 -17.90 -3.05 38.49
C GLY A 400 -18.76 -4.21 38.95
#